data_AF-A0A1V4Q8J8-F1
#
_entry.id   AF-A0A1V4Q8J8-F1
#
_cell.length_a   1.000
_cell.length_b   1.000
_cell.length_c   1.000
_cell.angle_alpha   90.00
_cell.angle_beta   90.00
_cell.angle_gamma   90.00
#
_symmetry.space_group_name_H-M   'P 1'
#
loop_
_entity.id
_entity.type
_entity.pdbx_description
1 polymer ?
#
loop_
_entity_poly.entity_id
_entity_poly.type
_entity_poly.pdbx_seq_one_letter_code
_entity_poly.pdbx_strand_id
1 'polypeptide(L)' 'MPSTTVAVGSAVGLHARPATIIAEAAADAGGLITLAVEGGEPVDAGSALMIMTLGAEKG' A
#
# COMPACT_ATOMS: atom_id res chain seq x y z
N MET A 1 3.35 17.18 -2.06
CA MET A 1 4.20 15.97 -1.98
C MET A 1 4.06 15.22 -3.29
N PRO A 2 5.13 14.64 -3.84
CA PRO A 2 5.02 13.81 -5.03
C PRO A 2 4.13 12.59 -4.74
N SER A 3 3.22 12.28 -5.65
CA SER A 3 2.36 11.09 -5.57
C SER A 3 2.19 10.48 -6.95
N THR A 4 1.79 9.22 -7.00
CA THR A 4 1.52 8.49 -8.22
C THR A 4 0.44 7.46 -7.95
N THR A 5 -0.55 7.41 -8.85
CA THR A 5 -1.60 6.40 -8.82
C THR A 5 -1.18 5.22 -9.68
N VAL A 6 -1.32 4.02 -9.15
CA VAL A 6 -1.03 2.77 -9.86
C VAL A 6 -2.20 1.81 -9.71
N ALA A 7 -2.35 0.91 -10.67
CA ALA A 7 -3.25 -0.22 -10.56
C ALA A 7 -2.61 -1.32 -9.69
N VAL A 8 -3.42 -2.01 -8.90
CA VAL A 8 -2.99 -3.16 -8.11
C VAL A 8 -2.85 -4.37 -9.05
N GLY A 9 -1.60 -4.73 -9.35
CA GLY A 9 -1.30 -5.87 -10.25
C GLY A 9 -1.48 -7.26 -9.61
N SER A 10 -1.54 -7.33 -8.28
CA SER A 10 -1.70 -8.60 -7.56
C SER A 10 -3.06 -9.23 -7.88
N ALA A 11 -3.08 -10.48 -8.34
CA ALA A 11 -4.33 -11.19 -8.63
C ALA A 11 -5.23 -11.38 -7.41
N VAL A 12 -4.63 -11.35 -6.21
CA VAL A 12 -5.37 -11.39 -4.95
C VAL A 12 -5.61 -9.99 -4.39
N GLY A 13 -5.08 -8.91 -4.94
CA GLY A 13 -5.08 -7.59 -4.27
C GLY A 13 -3.99 -7.47 -3.20
N LEU A 14 -4.07 -6.46 -2.35
CA LEU A 14 -3.10 -6.16 -1.29
C LEU A 14 -3.36 -6.95 0.02
N HIS A 15 -3.44 -8.27 -0.08
CA HIS A 15 -3.50 -9.19 1.08
C HIS A 15 -2.13 -9.32 1.78
N ALA A 16 -2.03 -10.24 2.75
CA ALA A 16 -0.84 -10.46 3.58
C ALA A 16 0.49 -10.41 2.82
N ARG A 17 0.71 -11.30 1.85
CA ARG A 17 2.01 -11.37 1.15
C ARG A 17 2.34 -10.10 0.33
N PRO A 18 1.47 -9.61 -0.59
CA PRO A 18 1.76 -8.37 -1.31
C PRO A 18 1.90 -7.14 -0.41
N ALA A 19 1.08 -7.04 0.65
CA ALA A 19 1.17 -5.95 1.62
C ALA A 19 2.51 -5.96 2.38
N THR A 20 2.99 -7.13 2.81
CA THR A 20 4.31 -7.27 3.45
C THR A 20 5.44 -6.80 2.53
N ILE A 21 5.44 -7.20 1.26
CA ILE A 21 6.47 -6.79 0.30
C ILE A 21 6.50 -5.27 0.14
N ILE A 22 5.33 -4.62 0.06
CA ILE A 22 5.25 -3.16 -0.03
C ILE A 22 5.73 -2.51 1.26
N ALA A 23 5.36 -3.05 2.42
CA ALA A 23 5.75 -2.51 3.72
C ALA A 23 7.25 -2.57 3.97
N GLU A 24 7.89 -3.68 3.60
CA GLU A 24 9.35 -3.82 3.64
C GLU A 24 10.01 -2.78 2.73
N ALA A 25 9.55 -2.64 1.49
CA ALA A 25 10.10 -1.66 0.55
C ALA A 25 9.90 -0.20 1.02
N ALA A 26 8.75 0.11 1.63
CA ALA A 26 8.47 1.43 2.17
C ALA A 26 9.35 1.76 3.38
N ALA A 27 9.59 0.79 4.26
CA ALA A 27 10.50 0.93 5.39
C ALA A 27 11.95 1.16 4.93
N ASP A 28 12.40 0.42 3.91
CA ASP A 28 13.75 0.52 3.34
C ASP A 28 13.99 1.85 2.58
N ALA A 29 12.96 2.39 1.93
CA ALA A 29 13.05 3.66 1.19
C ALA A 29 13.32 4.86 2.11
N GLY A 30 12.97 4.76 3.40
CA GLY A 30 13.13 5.80 4.39
C GLY A 30 12.16 6.98 4.22
N GLY A 31 11.73 7.55 5.34
CA GLY A 31 10.76 8.63 5.36
C GLY A 31 9.31 8.16 5.44
N LEU A 32 8.38 9.12 5.54
CA LEU A 32 6.95 8.83 5.66
C LEU A 32 6.35 8.60 4.27
N ILE A 33 6.02 7.34 3.97
CA ILE A 33 5.30 6.94 2.76
C ILE A 33 3.89 6.52 3.17
N THR A 34 2.90 7.02 2.44
CA THR A 34 1.50 6.65 2.67
C THR A 34 0.87 6.07 1.42
N LEU A 35 -0.15 5.24 1.62
CA LEU A 35 -0.96 4.65 0.56
C LEU A 35 -2.44 4.94 0.82
N ALA A 36 -3.20 5.16 -0.24
CA ALA A 36 -4.64 5.32 -0.19
C ALA A 36 -5.28 4.68 -1.43
N VAL A 37 -6.53 4.24 -1.30
CA VAL A 37 -7.41 4.00 -2.44
C VAL A 37 -8.12 5.31 -2.81
N GLU A 38 -8.73 5.37 -3.99
CA GLU A 38 -9.44 6.57 -4.44
C GLU A 38 -10.53 6.99 -3.42
N GLY A 39 -10.47 8.24 -2.97
CA GLY A 39 -11.38 8.79 -1.96
C GLY A 39 -11.20 8.24 -0.54
N GLY A 40 -10.21 7.38 -0.31
CA GLY A 40 -9.88 6.82 0.99
C GLY A 40 -8.88 7.65 1.80
N GLU A 41 -8.81 7.38 3.10
CA GLU A 41 -7.81 8.00 3.98
C GLU A 41 -6.44 7.34 3.78
N PRO A 42 -5.35 8.12 3.69
CA PRO A 42 -4.00 7.59 3.65
C PRO A 42 -3.63 6.79 4.91
N VAL A 43 -2.99 5.64 4.69
CA VAL A 43 -2.42 4.82 5.75
C VAL A 43 -0.91 4.74 5.63
N ASP A 44 -0.22 4.45 6.74
CA ASP A 44 1.22 4.23 6.75
C ASP A 44 1.60 3.01 5.91
N ALA A 45 2.42 3.25 4.87
CA ALA A 45 2.90 2.20 3.98
C ALA A 45 3.93 1.29 4.66
N GLY A 46 4.56 1.70 5.76
CA GLY A 46 5.47 0.84 6.54
C GLY A 46 4.77 -0.28 7.32
N SER A 47 3.44 -0.30 7.37
CA SER A 47 2.65 -1.29 8.12
C SER A 47 1.81 -2.17 7.19
N ALA A 48 2.22 -3.43 7.04
CA ALA A 48 1.48 -4.42 6.25
C ALA A 48 0.03 -4.58 6.76
N LEU A 49 -0.21 -4.46 8.07
CA LEU A 49 -1.54 -4.50 8.64
C LEU A 49 -2.40 -3.35 8.13
N MET A 50 -1.86 -2.13 8.15
CA MET A 50 -2.57 -0.94 7.69
C MET A 50 -2.85 -0.99 6.19
N ILE A 51 -1.88 -1.44 5.38
CA ILE A 51 -2.08 -1.65 3.93
C ILE A 51 -3.25 -2.59 3.67
N MET A 52 -3.35 -3.71 4.39
CA MET A 52 -4.45 -4.65 4.20
C MET A 52 -5.82 -4.05 4.52
N THR A 53 -5.89 -3.06 5.42
CA THR A 53 -7.16 -2.37 5.73
C THR A 53 -7.71 -1.52 4.59
N LEU A 54 -6.86 -1.17 3.61
CA LEU A 54 -7.30 -0.43 2.42
C LEU A 54 -8.27 -1.24 1.54
N GLY A 55 -8.28 -2.58 1.68
CA GLY A 55 -9.14 -3.44 0.85
C GLY A 55 -8.86 -3.31 -0.65
N ALA A 56 -7.63 -2.94 -1.03
CA ALA A 56 -7.27 -2.66 -2.42
C ALA A 56 -7.23 -3.97 -3.23
N GLU A 57 -8.25 -4.16 -4.07
CA GLU A 57 -8.40 -5.30 -4.96
C GLU A 57 -7.60 -5.12 -6.26
N LYS A 58 -7.49 -6.18 -7.06
CA LYS A 58 -6.88 -6.12 -8.38
C LYS A 58 -7.66 -5.17 -9.29
N GLY A 59 -6.98 -4.19 -9.88
CA GLY A 59 -7.55 -3.20 -10.80
C GLY A 59 -7.08 -1.81 -10.46
#